data_AF-A0A7J2KI16-F1
#
_entry.id   AF-A0A7J2KI16-F1
#
_cell.length_a   1.000
_cell.length_b   1.000
_cell.length_c   1.000
_cell.angle_alpha   90.00
_cell.angle_beta   90.00
_cell.angle_gamma   90.00
#
_symmetry.space_group_name_H-M   'P 1'
#
loop_
_entity.id
_entity.type
_entity.pdbx_description
1 polymer ?
#
loop_
_entity_poly.entity_id
_entity_poly.type
_entity_poly.pdbx_seq_one_letter_code
_entity_poly.pdbx_strand_id
1 'polypeptide(L)' 'YKDKIGVEEARKLAYSAIKAAIERDATSGDGIDIMTITEKGIYEEFKPIA' A
#
# COMPACT_ATOMS: atom_id res chain seq x y z
N TYR A 1 1.97 12.87 2.73
CA TYR A 1 0.59 12.85 2.23
C TYR A 1 0.23 14.22 1.69
N LYS A 2 -0.61 14.29 0.65
CA LYS A 2 -1.19 15.51 0.09
C LYS A 2 -2.69 15.30 -0.03
N ASP A 3 -3.48 16.35 0.20
CA ASP A 3 -4.93 16.28 0.02
C ASP A 3 -5.30 16.13 -1.46
N LYS A 4 -6.45 15.48 -1.72
CA LYS A 4 -7.06 15.33 -3.06
C LYS A 4 -6.21 14.58 -4.09
N ILE A 5 -5.43 13.59 -3.65
CA ILE A 5 -4.74 12.65 -4.55
C ILE A 5 -5.71 11.64 -5.17
N GLY A 6 -5.39 11.18 -6.39
CA GLY A 6 -6.17 10.13 -7.05
C GLY A 6 -5.93 8.74 -6.45
N VAL A 7 -6.82 7.80 -6.74
CA VAL A 7 -6.77 6.41 -6.21
C VAL A 7 -5.44 5.72 -6.51
N GLU A 8 -4.90 5.86 -7.73
CA GLU A 8 -3.61 5.27 -8.12
C GLU A 8 -2.43 5.88 -7.35
N GLU A 9 -2.46 7.19 -7.14
CA GLU A 9 -1.42 7.88 -6.36
C GLU A 9 -1.50 7.49 -4.88
N ALA A 10 -2.70 7.36 -4.34
CA ALA A 10 -2.94 6.88 -2.98
C ALA A 10 -2.41 5.45 -2.78
N ARG A 11 -2.68 4.53 -3.71
CA ARG A 11 -2.14 3.16 -3.69
C ARG A 11 -0.62 3.15 -3.69
N LYS A 12 0.02 3.92 -4.58
CA LYS A 12 1.49 4.04 -4.64
C LYS A 12 2.07 4.61 -3.35
N LEU A 13 1.44 5.65 -2.80
CA LEU A 13 1.86 6.25 -1.54
C LEU A 13 1.79 5.23 -0.41
N ALA A 14 0.65 4.53 -0.26
CA ALA A 14 0.47 3.50 0.76
C ALA A 14 1.52 2.39 0.64
N TYR A 15 1.71 1.83 -0.56
CA TYR A 15 2.74 0.81 -0.81
C TYR A 15 4.13 1.30 -0.40
N SER A 16 4.54 2.50 -0.85
CA SER A 16 5.88 3.04 -0.55
C SER A 16 6.10 3.28 0.95
N ALA A 17 5.06 3.73 1.66
CA ALA A 17 5.14 3.99 3.09
C ALA A 17 5.30 2.69 3.88
N ILE A 18 4.51 1.66 3.56
CA ILE A 18 4.59 0.36 4.23
C ILE A 18 5.90 -0.36 3.88
N LYS A 19 6.34 -0.33 2.61
CA LYS A 19 7.64 -0.90 2.21
C LYS A 19 8.79 -0.30 3.02
N ALA A 20 8.83 1.02 3.17
CA ALA A 20 9.87 1.70 3.93
C ALA A 20 9.82 1.40 5.44
N ALA A 21 8.63 1.11 6.00
CA ALA A 21 8.48 0.71 7.39
C ALA A 21 9.00 -0.72 7.62
N ILE A 22 8.64 -1.63 6.72
CA ILE A 22 9.08 -3.04 6.74
C ILE A 22 10.60 -3.14 6.60
N GLU A 23 11.23 -2.37 5.71
CA GLU A 23 12.69 -2.36 5.53
C GLU A 23 13.47 -2.02 6.81
N ARG A 24 12.82 -1.45 7.83
CA ARG A 24 13.41 -1.07 9.11
C ARG A 24 13.07 -2.03 10.26
N ASP A 25 12.13 -2.94 10.05
CA ASP A 25 11.64 -3.89 11.06
C ASP A 25 11.85 -5.34 10.59
N ALA A 26 12.89 -5.97 11.12
CA ALA A 26 13.29 -7.35 10.76
C ALA A 26 12.25 -8.42 11.14
N THR A 27 11.22 -8.09 11.92
CA THR A 27 10.12 -9.01 12.26
C THR A 27 8.92 -8.92 11.30
N SER A 28 8.94 -7.95 10.38
CA SER A 28 7.95 -7.76 9.33
C SER A 28 8.52 -8.15 7.95
N GLY A 29 7.64 -8.34 6.94
CA GLY A 29 8.07 -8.32 5.54
C GLY A 29 7.69 -9.48 4.61
N ASP A 30 6.75 -10.34 5.01
CA ASP A 30 6.29 -11.45 4.15
C ASP A 30 5.45 -11.02 2.93
N GLY A 31 5.18 -9.72 2.77
CA GLY A 31 4.38 -9.16 1.69
C GLY A 31 3.54 -7.97 2.16
N ILE A 32 2.80 -7.38 1.23
CA ILE A 32 1.85 -6.29 1.51
C ILE A 32 0.53 -6.59 0.81
N ASP A 33 -0.53 -6.79 1.58
CA ASP A 33 -1.90 -6.76 1.06
C ASP A 33 -2.43 -5.32 1.06
N ILE A 34 -2.98 -4.88 -0.07
CA ILE A 34 -3.53 -3.54 -0.26
C ILE A 34 -5.01 -3.65 -0.62
N MET A 35 -5.88 -3.19 0.28
CA MET A 35 -7.30 -3.04 0.03
C MET A 35 -7.64 -1.59 -0.33
N THR A 36 -8.23 -1.40 -1.51
CA THR A 36 -8.66 -0.09 -2.05
C THR A 36 -10.19 -0.03 -2.04
N ILE A 37 -10.76 0.88 -1.25
CA ILE A 37 -12.22 1.06 -1.15
C ILE A 37 -12.60 2.35 -1.85
N THR A 38 -13.49 2.27 -2.84
CA THR A 38 -13.99 3.41 -3.61
C THR A 38 -15.49 3.30 -3.82
N GLU A 39 -16.13 4.36 -4.33
CA GLU A 39 -17.52 4.32 -4.78
C GLU A 39 -17.79 3.29 -5.89
N LYS A 40 -16.75 2.86 -6.62
CA LYS A 40 -16.84 1.86 -7.69
C LYS A 40 -16.75 0.42 -7.17
N GLY A 41 -16.41 0.24 -5.89
CA GLY A 41 -16.23 -1.07 -5.27
C GLY A 41 -14.92 -1.19 -4.48
N ILE A 42 -14.67 -2.42 -4.05
CA ILE A 42 -13.52 -2.82 -3.24
C ILE A 42 -12.58 -3.65 -4.11
N TYR A 43 -11.30 -3.32 -4.10
CA TYR A 43 -10.25 -4.02 -4.84
C TYR A 43 -9.13 -4.42 -3.89
N GLU A 44 -8.68 -5.66 -3.99
CA GLU A 44 -7.59 -6.21 -3.21
C GLU A 44 -6.45 -6.64 -4.13
N GLU A 45 -5.21 -6.42 -3.70
CA GLU A 45 -4.03 -6.99 -4.33
C GLU A 45 -2.97 -7.35 -3.30
N PHE A 46 -2.22 -8.42 -3.58
CA PHE A 46 -1.01 -8.77 -2.86
C PHE A 46 0.23 -8.28 -3.60
N LYS A 47 1.17 -7.68 -2.88
CA LYS A 47 2.50 -7.30 -3.36
C LYS A 47 3.57 -8.11 -2.62
N PRO A 48 4.30 -9.01 -3.29
CA PRO A 48 5.48 -9.62 -2.68
C PRO A 48 6.55 -8.56 -2.43
N ILE A 49 7.21 -8.63 -1.29
CA ILE A 49 8.40 -7.82 -1.00
C ILE A 49 9.62 -8.67 -1.42
N ALA A 50 10.38 -8.17 -2.39
CA ALA A 50 11.65 -8.75 -2.83
C ALA A 50 12.83 -7.93 -2.31
#